data_AF-A0A959PFZ1-F1
#
_entry.id   AF-A0A959PFZ1-F1
#
_cell.length_a   1.000
_cell.length_b   1.000
_cell.length_c   1.000
_cell.angle_alpha   90.00
_cell.angle_beta   90.00
_cell.angle_gamma   90.00
#
_symmetry.space_group_name_H-M   'P 1'
#
loop_
_entity.id
_entity.type
_entity.pdbx_description
1 polymer ?
#
loop_
_entity_poly.entity_id
_entity_poly.type
_entity_poly.pdbx_seq_one_letter_code
_entity_poly.pdbx_strand_id
1 'polypeptide(L)'
;MTKLIDQLRQLERLDQLIRLKATGSPKDLARKLDVSLRTVYNLLDGLKSFGAEICYCRERCSYYYENEIKFQFDIVLSMEDRKNMKGGNALLKLFHWMHDFCTVGKHFCWGNVVNRNLISLGNAENPLIE
;
A
#
# COMPACT_ATOMS: atom_id res chain seq x y z
N MET A 1 -8.55 -10.71 -16.31
CA MET A 1 -7.98 -12.00 -15.84
C MET A 1 -6.76 -11.66 -14.97
N THR A 2 -6.96 -11.44 -13.68
CA THR A 2 -5.93 -11.11 -12.67
C THR A 2 -6.28 -11.69 -11.30
N LYS A 3 -6.97 -12.84 -11.26
CA LYS A 3 -7.58 -13.42 -10.05
C LYS A 3 -6.62 -13.51 -8.85
N LEU A 4 -5.35 -13.83 -9.09
CA LEU A 4 -4.34 -13.93 -8.02
C LEU A 4 -3.99 -12.57 -7.39
N ILE A 5 -3.83 -11.53 -8.22
CA ILE A 5 -3.49 -10.18 -7.75
C ILE A 5 -4.65 -9.62 -6.91
N ASP A 6 -5.88 -9.86 -7.34
CA ASP A 6 -7.08 -9.42 -6.64
C ASP A 6 -7.22 -10.10 -5.27
N GLN A 7 -6.89 -11.39 -5.18
CA GLN A 7 -6.90 -12.14 -3.91
C GLN A 7 -5.84 -11.63 -2.92
N LEU A 8 -4.62 -11.34 -3.39
CA LEU A 8 -3.57 -10.75 -2.54
C LEU A 8 -4.00 -9.39 -2.00
N ARG A 9 -4.55 -8.53 -2.85
CA ARG A 9 -5.09 -7.22 -2.43
C ARG A 9 -6.23 -7.35 -1.42
N GLN A 10 -7.11 -8.33 -1.59
CA GLN A 10 -8.18 -8.60 -0.62
C GLN A 10 -7.63 -9.08 0.73
N LEU A 11 -6.57 -9.88 0.72
CA LEU A 11 -5.90 -10.38 1.92
C LEU A 11 -5.20 -9.25 2.69
N GLU A 12 -4.50 -8.37 1.99
CA GLU A 12 -3.88 -7.15 2.57
C GLU A 12 -4.94 -6.23 3.20
N ARG A 13 -6.05 -5.99 2.48
CA ARG A 13 -7.15 -5.18 3.00
C ARG A 13 -7.81 -5.83 4.22
N LEU A 14 -7.98 -7.14 4.21
CA LEU A 14 -8.52 -7.88 5.35
C LEU A 14 -7.60 -7.74 6.58
N ASP A 15 -6.29 -7.93 6.42
CA ASP A 15 -5.32 -7.76 7.51
C ASP A 15 -5.41 -6.36 8.12
N GLN A 16 -5.41 -5.32 7.28
CA GLN A 16 -5.54 -3.92 7.74
C GLN A 16 -6.82 -3.70 8.55
N LEU A 17 -7.96 -4.22 8.08
CA LEU A 17 -9.23 -4.08 8.78
C LEU A 17 -9.24 -4.82 10.12
N ILE A 18 -8.61 -6.00 10.22
CA ILE A 18 -8.50 -6.76 11.47
C ILE A 18 -7.61 -6.02 12.47
N ARG A 19 -6.46 -5.47 12.04
CA ARG A 19 -5.58 -4.66 12.90
C ARG A 19 -6.28 -3.45 13.47
N LEU A 20 -7.05 -2.75 12.63
CA LEU A 20 -7.84 -1.59 13.04
C LEU A 20 -9.09 -1.97 13.83
N LYS A 21 -9.43 -3.27 13.94
CA LYS A 21 -10.68 -3.78 14.50
C LYS A 21 -11.92 -3.16 13.85
N ALA A 22 -11.79 -2.78 12.58
CA ALA A 22 -12.80 -2.08 11.80
C ALA A 22 -13.54 -3.01 10.81
N THR A 23 -13.57 -4.31 11.09
CA THR A 23 -14.18 -5.31 10.20
C THR A 23 -15.71 -5.21 10.19
N GLY A 24 -16.36 -5.05 11.34
CA GLY A 24 -17.82 -5.11 11.46
C GLY A 24 -18.33 -6.56 11.51
N SER A 25 -19.63 -6.74 11.31
CA SER A 25 -20.19 -8.10 11.18
C SER A 25 -19.62 -8.80 9.93
N PRO A 26 -19.68 -10.13 9.84
CA PRO A 26 -19.22 -10.86 8.66
C PRO A 26 -19.89 -10.38 7.36
N LYS A 27 -21.15 -9.94 7.43
CA LYS A 27 -21.88 -9.35 6.30
C LYS A 27 -21.34 -7.98 5.92
N ASP A 28 -20.99 -7.16 6.91
CA ASP A 28 -20.41 -5.83 6.66
C ASP A 28 -19.00 -5.95 6.07
N LEU A 29 -18.23 -6.92 6.57
CA LEU A 29 -16.89 -7.24 6.06
C LEU A 29 -16.95 -7.67 4.59
N ALA A 30 -17.92 -8.52 4.22
CA ALA A 30 -18.16 -8.93 2.85
C ALA A 30 -18.43 -7.72 1.92
N ARG A 31 -19.28 -6.78 2.37
CA ARG A 31 -19.54 -5.53 1.62
C ARG A 31 -18.31 -4.64 1.51
N LYS A 32 -17.51 -4.51 2.57
CA LYS A 32 -16.29 -3.67 2.57
C LYS A 32 -15.20 -4.19 1.61
N LEU A 33 -15.08 -5.50 1.51
CA LEU A 33 -14.12 -6.18 0.64
C LEU A 33 -14.66 -6.41 -0.78
N ASP A 34 -15.94 -6.13 -1.02
CA ASP A 34 -16.65 -6.40 -2.27
C ASP A 34 -16.57 -7.87 -2.70
N VAL A 35 -16.82 -8.76 -1.74
CA VAL A 35 -16.78 -10.22 -1.95
C VAL A 35 -18.00 -10.91 -1.35
N SER A 36 -18.21 -12.15 -1.77
CA SER A 36 -19.22 -13.00 -1.15
C SER A 36 -18.86 -13.34 0.30
N LEU A 37 -19.87 -13.63 1.12
CA LEU A 37 -19.66 -14.08 2.51
C LEU A 37 -18.78 -15.34 2.58
N ARG A 38 -18.94 -16.27 1.63
CA ARG A 38 -18.11 -17.47 1.53
C ARG A 38 -16.64 -17.10 1.30
N THR A 39 -16.37 -16.13 0.43
CA THR A 39 -15.02 -15.65 0.16
C THR A 39 -14.38 -15.04 1.39
N VAL A 40 -15.14 -14.31 2.23
CA VAL A 40 -14.63 -13.78 3.51
C VAL A 40 -14.11 -14.91 4.39
N TYR A 41 -14.87 -15.98 4.57
CA TYR A 41 -14.42 -17.13 5.36
C TYR A 41 -13.18 -17.78 4.76
N ASN A 42 -13.12 -17.94 3.43
CA ASN A 42 -11.92 -18.46 2.76
C ASN A 42 -10.68 -17.57 2.99
N LEU A 43 -10.85 -16.23 2.98
CA LEU A 43 -9.75 -15.29 3.24
C LEU A 43 -9.28 -15.38 4.70
N LEU A 44 -10.23 -15.47 5.65
CA LEU A 44 -9.93 -15.66 7.08
C LEU A 44 -9.19 -16.98 7.31
N ASP A 45 -9.62 -18.07 6.70
CA ASP A 45 -8.96 -19.37 6.78
C ASP A 45 -7.59 -19.36 6.09
N GLY A 46 -7.44 -18.57 5.02
CA GLY A 46 -6.15 -18.28 4.40
C GLY A 46 -5.18 -17.63 5.39
N LEU A 47 -5.59 -16.57 6.09
CA LEU A 47 -4.76 -15.94 7.13
C LEU A 47 -4.41 -16.91 8.27
N LYS A 48 -5.37 -17.73 8.71
CA LYS A 48 -5.12 -18.76 9.73
C LYS A 48 -4.10 -19.79 9.27
N SER A 49 -4.12 -20.16 8.00
CA SER A 49 -3.15 -21.10 7.41
C SER A 49 -1.72 -20.55 7.42
N PHE A 50 -1.56 -19.22 7.44
CA PHE A 50 -0.27 -18.56 7.60
C PHE A 50 0.13 -18.35 9.08
N GLY A 51 -0.63 -18.89 10.02
CA GLY A 51 -0.34 -18.85 11.46
C GLY A 51 -1.10 -17.79 12.26
N ALA A 52 -2.06 -17.06 11.65
CA ALA A 52 -2.85 -16.10 12.40
C ALA A 52 -3.94 -16.73 13.26
N GLU A 53 -3.93 -16.42 14.55
CA GLU A 53 -5.02 -16.74 15.46
C GLU A 53 -6.03 -15.59 15.41
N ILE A 54 -7.14 -15.82 14.70
CA ILE A 54 -8.18 -14.81 14.48
C ILE A 54 -9.46 -15.21 15.20
N CYS A 55 -9.91 -14.34 16.11
CA CYS A 55 -11.15 -14.50 16.86
C CYS A 55 -12.14 -13.36 16.56
N TYR A 56 -13.42 -13.61 16.78
CA TYR A 56 -14.51 -12.64 16.56
C TYR A 56 -15.10 -12.19 17.89
N CYS A 57 -15.01 -10.90 18.18
CA CYS A 57 -15.66 -10.31 19.34
C CYS A 57 -17.08 -9.90 18.98
N ARG A 58 -18.08 -10.50 19.64
CA ARG A 58 -19.50 -10.18 19.40
C ARG A 58 -19.91 -8.81 19.91
N GLU A 59 -19.34 -8.36 21.02
CA GLU A 59 -19.67 -7.05 21.62
C GLU A 59 -19.19 -5.89 20.74
N ARG A 60 -17.97 -6.01 20.20
CA ARG A 60 -17.37 -5.02 19.30
C ARG A 60 -17.77 -5.19 17.85
N CYS A 61 -18.44 -6.31 17.53
CA CYS A 61 -18.70 -6.74 16.16
C CYS A 61 -17.45 -6.64 15.28
N SER A 62 -16.33 -7.23 15.71
CA SER A 62 -15.07 -7.14 14.98
C SER A 62 -14.19 -8.36 15.18
N TYR A 63 -13.54 -8.78 14.10
CA TYR A 63 -12.39 -9.69 14.14
C TYR A 63 -11.15 -9.00 14.71
N TYR A 64 -10.35 -9.74 15.46
CA TYR A 64 -9.07 -9.32 16.02
C TYR A 64 -8.07 -10.48 16.02
N TYR A 65 -6.77 -10.14 16.05
CA TYR A 65 -5.69 -11.11 16.23
C TYR A 65 -5.47 -11.37 17.72
N GLU A 66 -5.34 -12.64 18.10
CA GLU A 66 -4.93 -13.05 19.45
C GLU A 66 -3.41 -13.04 19.62
N ASN A 67 -2.69 -13.30 18.54
CA ASN A 67 -1.24 -13.29 18.49
C ASN A 67 -0.67 -12.10 17.71
N GLU A 68 0.54 -11.66 18.09
CA GLU A 68 1.23 -10.56 17.42
C GLU A 68 1.85 -11.02 16.11
N ILE A 69 1.16 -10.78 15.00
CA ILE A 69 1.64 -11.13 13.65
C ILE A 69 1.68 -9.88 12.77
N LYS A 70 2.66 -9.86 11.85
CA LYS A 70 2.74 -8.90 10.75
C LYS A 70 2.81 -9.63 9.43
N PHE A 71 1.81 -9.43 8.58
CA PHE A 71 1.83 -9.91 7.19
C PHE A 71 2.45 -8.86 6.28
N GLN A 72 3.35 -9.28 5.39
CA GLN A 72 3.95 -8.45 4.36
C GLN A 72 4.04 -9.27 3.08
N PHE A 73 3.51 -8.73 1.98
CA PHE A 73 3.55 -9.35 0.67
C PHE A 73 4.33 -8.43 -0.27
N ASP A 74 5.43 -8.92 -0.81
CA ASP A 74 6.26 -8.17 -1.75
C ASP A 74 6.29 -8.88 -3.10
N ILE A 75 5.99 -8.15 -4.18
CA ILE A 75 6.08 -8.64 -5.56
C ILE A 75 7.32 -8.03 -6.19
N VAL A 76 8.36 -8.84 -6.39
CA VAL A 76 9.60 -8.41 -7.03
C VAL A 76 9.62 -8.86 -8.48
N LEU A 77 9.67 -7.91 -9.41
CA LEU A 77 9.87 -8.17 -10.84
C LEU A 77 11.30 -7.81 -11.20
N SER A 78 12.17 -8.81 -11.30
CA SER A 78 13.51 -8.62 -11.84
C SER A 78 13.42 -8.66 -13.37
N MET A 79 13.48 -7.49 -14.00
CA MET A 79 13.67 -7.41 -15.45
C MET A 79 15.17 -7.53 -15.69
N GLU A 80 15.64 -8.63 -16.28
CA GLU A 80 17.00 -8.65 -16.83
C GLU A 80 17.11 -7.52 -17.88
N ASP A 81 18.15 -6.70 -17.72
CA ASP A 81 18.37 -5.46 -18.46
C ASP A 81 18.10 -5.63 -19.96
N ARG A 82 17.01 -5.01 -20.45
CA ARG A 82 16.93 -4.68 -21.87
C ARG A 82 18.03 -3.68 -22.15
N LYS A 83 19.18 -4.20 -22.62
CA LYS A 83 20.36 -3.46 -23.07
C LYS A 83 19.91 -2.18 -23.78
N ASN A 84 20.31 -1.06 -23.21
CA ASN A 84 20.08 0.32 -23.66
C ASN A 84 19.94 0.46 -25.19
N MET A 85 18.72 0.69 -25.68
CA MET A 85 18.54 1.38 -26.97
C MET A 85 18.92 2.86 -26.74
N LYS A 86 20.10 3.26 -27.22
CA LYS A 86 20.50 4.67 -27.25
C LYS A 86 19.65 5.42 -28.28
N GLY A 87 18.67 6.18 -27.81
CA GLY A 87 17.93 7.14 -28.64
C GLY A 87 18.73 8.43 -28.83
N GLY A 88 19.06 8.75 -30.09
CA GLY A 88 19.29 10.09 -30.64
C GLY A 88 20.28 11.04 -29.94
N ASN A 89 21.54 11.05 -30.39
CA ASN A 89 22.46 12.17 -30.17
C ASN A 89 22.62 12.97 -31.48
N ALA A 90 21.87 14.07 -31.62
CA ALA A 90 22.20 15.21 -32.50
C ALA A 90 21.08 16.27 -32.41
N LEU A 91 21.24 17.32 -31.59
CA LEU A 91 20.75 18.72 -31.82
C LEU A 91 20.76 19.67 -30.60
N LEU A 92 21.43 19.38 -29.49
CA LEU A 92 21.53 20.34 -28.37
C LEU A 92 22.98 20.75 -28.10
N LYS A 93 23.59 21.45 -29.07
CA LYS A 93 24.87 22.16 -28.88
C LYS A 93 24.83 23.65 -29.23
N LEU A 94 23.66 24.25 -29.42
CA LEU A 94 23.62 25.55 -30.11
C LEU A 94 23.17 26.80 -29.34
N PHE A 95 22.57 26.75 -28.15
CA PHE A 95 22.31 28.02 -27.45
C PHE A 95 22.56 27.94 -25.94
N HIS A 96 23.73 28.43 -25.57
CA HIS A 96 24.05 28.95 -24.25
C HIS A 96 23.81 30.46 -24.28
N TRP A 97 23.16 30.99 -23.24
CA TRP A 97 23.11 32.38 -22.76
C TRP A 97 21.75 33.13 -22.81
N MET A 98 21.40 33.64 -21.63
CA MET A 98 20.37 34.63 -21.26
C MET A 98 18.93 34.20 -20.86
N HIS A 99 18.68 34.50 -19.59
CA HIS A 99 17.44 34.60 -18.80
C HIS A 99 16.83 33.34 -18.18
N ASP A 100 17.05 33.26 -16.86
CA ASP A 100 16.10 32.76 -15.87
C ASP A 100 14.66 33.07 -16.27
N PHE A 101 13.86 32.02 -16.50
CA PHE A 101 12.46 32.00 -16.11
C PHE A 101 12.02 30.54 -15.85
N CYS A 102 11.54 30.32 -14.63
CA CYS A 102 10.80 29.16 -14.15
C CYS A 102 11.52 27.80 -14.06
N THR A 103 12.22 27.66 -12.94
CA THR A 103 12.32 26.39 -12.21
C THR A 103 10.94 25.82 -11.88
N VAL A 104 10.81 24.52 -12.15
CA VAL A 104 9.91 23.53 -11.54
C VAL A 104 8.40 23.77 -11.66
N GLY A 105 7.91 23.72 -12.90
CA GLY A 105 6.49 23.54 -13.21
C GLY A 105 6.28 22.42 -14.21
N LYS A 106 6.52 21.16 -13.82
CA LYS A 106 5.97 20.00 -14.54
C LYS A 106 5.16 19.16 -13.59
N HIS A 107 3.87 19.44 -13.57
CA HIS A 107 2.84 18.52 -13.12
C HIS A 107 2.97 17.22 -13.92
N PHE A 108 3.76 16.28 -13.43
CA PHE A 108 3.54 14.87 -13.70
C PHE A 108 2.78 14.32 -12.49
N CYS A 109 1.46 14.24 -12.63
CA CYS A 109 0.62 13.51 -11.69
C CYS A 109 0.96 12.02 -11.81
N TRP A 110 1.92 11.53 -11.02
CA TRP A 110 1.94 10.12 -10.65
C TRP A 110 1.07 9.95 -9.42
N GLY A 111 -0.24 9.88 -9.65
CA GLY A 111 -1.20 9.47 -8.65
C GLY A 111 -1.08 7.97 -8.38
N ASN A 112 -0.02 7.56 -7.69
CA ASN A 112 -0.06 6.32 -6.92
C ASN A 112 -0.20 6.70 -5.45
N VAL A 113 -1.44 6.62 -4.98
CA VAL A 113 -1.81 6.69 -3.57
C VAL A 113 -1.25 5.43 -2.91
N VAL A 114 0.03 5.45 -2.54
CA VAL A 114 0.59 4.49 -1.59
C VAL A 114 0.38 5.09 -0.20
N ASN A 115 -0.63 4.55 0.45
CA ASN A 115 -0.88 4.50 1.89
C ASN A 115 0.28 5.06 2.76
N ARG A 116 0.19 6.32 3.19
CA ARG A 116 1.02 6.84 4.29
C ARG A 116 0.23 6.72 5.59
N ASN A 117 0.46 5.63 6.31
CA ASN A 117 0.34 5.70 7.76
C ASN A 117 1.39 6.71 8.26
N LEU A 118 0.91 7.92 8.50
CA LEU A 118 1.62 9.05 9.05
C LEU A 118 1.85 8.75 10.54
N ILE A 119 2.99 8.15 10.89
CA ILE A 119 3.47 8.18 12.28
C ILE A 119 4.00 9.58 12.52
N SER A 120 3.31 10.30 13.39
CA SER A 120 3.73 11.57 13.96
C SER A 120 5.07 11.43 14.66
N LEU A 121 6.09 12.12 14.18
CA LEU A 121 7.16 12.64 15.03
C LEU A 121 7.30 14.12 14.71
N GLY A 122 6.48 14.92 15.40
CA GLY A 122 6.84 16.29 15.69
C GLY A 122 7.94 16.29 16.74
N ASN A 123 8.93 17.16 16.52
CA ASN A 123 9.66 18.01 17.47
C ASN A 123 10.83 18.59 16.64
N ALA A 124 10.61 19.72 15.97
CA ALA A 124 10.85 21.05 16.51
C ALA A 124 12.33 21.26 16.85
N GLU A 125 13.09 21.73 15.86
CA GLU A 125 14.29 22.50 16.10
C GLU A 125 13.92 23.72 16.95
N ASN A 126 14.66 23.96 18.03
CA ASN A 126 14.79 25.30 18.58
C ASN A 126 16.28 25.62 18.69
N PRO A 127 16.78 26.67 18.01
CA PRO A 127 18.12 27.19 18.21
C PRO A 127 18.16 28.04 19.50
N LEU A 128 19.35 28.22 20.06
CA LEU A 128 19.92 29.43 20.69
C LEU A 128 20.88 29.06 21.86
N ILE A 129 22.15 29.43 21.65
CA ILE A 129 23.05 30.16 22.56
C ILE A 129 23.27 29.58 23.97
N GLU A 130 24.49 29.06 24.19
CA GLU A 130 25.48 29.66 25.10
C GLU A 130 26.91 29.29 24.65
#